data_AF-A0AAP6WP35-F1
#
_entry.id   AF-A0AAP6WP35-F1
#
_cell.length_a   1.000
_cell.length_b   1.000
_cell.length_c   1.000
_cell.angle_alpha   90.00
_cell.angle_beta   90.00
_cell.angle_gamma   90.00
#
_symmetry.space_group_name_H-M   'P 1'
#
loop_
_entity.id
_entity.type
_entity.pdbx_description
1 polymer ?
#
loop_
_entity_poly.entity_id
_entity_poly.type
_entity_poly.pdbx_seq_one_letter_code
_entity_poly.pdbx_strand_id
1 'polypeptide(L)'
;MENRTAMNKVELVGVVKEHQLKEGKSDNGKYINGSLVVACGEAEVKLKVYVGEKTKEGKVKKSYETLNKFIKEEYLTMAKDKDEAAVIRVYGSGDFTPQFREELFVPENGKECKSVISVDLGFGNIYVDENNKIKEEDYKATFDIEMYVQEIEEEVKKNGDDEEETGRVKIKGCVPCYGGKAFPITLIAGTVVDEEGEFDFAEQIRENVSEGDSMNFWGDINYISILEKKKKGGSLGRAKVEEKRTTIHELVATGGEVLDDEKEWEEEAIEKALKERAIDIKEKEDKAKQESSKGTGLRGGKDKTEKTERRRPKF
;
A
#
# COMPACT_ATOMS: atom_id res chain seq x y z
N MET A 1 -24.95 6.54 9.84
CA MET A 1 -24.12 6.29 8.65
C MET A 1 -25.04 5.86 7.52
N GLU A 2 -25.47 6.82 6.71
CA GLU A 2 -25.97 6.49 5.38
C GLU A 2 -24.92 5.65 4.65
N ASN A 3 -25.38 4.72 3.82
CA ASN A 3 -24.58 3.64 3.21
C ASN A 3 -23.53 4.12 2.18
N ARG A 4 -23.12 5.39 2.23
CA ARG A 4 -22.10 5.92 1.35
C ARG A 4 -20.73 5.38 1.74
N THR A 5 -19.89 5.24 0.74
CA THR A 5 -18.45 4.97 0.88
C THR A 5 -17.72 6.19 0.36
N ALA A 6 -16.61 6.56 1.00
CA ALA A 6 -15.75 7.63 0.52
C ALA A 6 -15.22 7.28 -0.88
N MET A 7 -15.15 8.27 -1.75
CA MET A 7 -14.40 8.11 -2.99
C MET A 7 -12.96 7.74 -2.67
N ASN A 8 -12.45 6.69 -3.31
CA ASN A 8 -11.12 6.17 -3.06
C ASN A 8 -10.63 5.51 -4.35
N LYS A 9 -9.87 6.28 -5.12
CA LYS A 9 -9.45 5.92 -6.47
C LYS A 9 -7.95 6.08 -6.60
N VAL A 10 -7.33 5.08 -7.18
CA VAL A 10 -5.93 5.07 -7.58
C VAL A 10 -5.85 4.77 -9.07
N GLU A 11 -4.99 5.50 -9.79
CA GLU A 11 -4.64 5.22 -11.17
C GLU A 11 -3.12 5.03 -11.28
N LEU A 12 -2.70 3.95 -11.94
CA LEU A 12 -1.29 3.65 -12.18
C LEU A 12 -1.07 3.51 -13.69
N VAL A 13 -0.04 4.17 -14.21
CA VAL A 13 0.45 4.01 -15.58
C VAL A 13 1.96 3.84 -15.52
N GLY A 14 2.46 2.73 -16.04
CA GLY A 14 3.88 2.43 -15.93
C GLY A 14 4.28 1.03 -16.37
N VAL A 15 5.55 0.69 -16.17
CA VAL A 15 6.15 -0.58 -16.57
C VAL A 15 6.05 -1.60 -15.43
N VAL A 16 5.69 -2.84 -15.73
CA VAL A 16 5.67 -3.92 -14.72
C VAL A 16 7.10 -4.37 -14.43
N LYS A 17 7.56 -4.08 -13.21
CA LYS A 17 8.92 -4.39 -12.77
C LYS A 17 9.08 -5.86 -12.40
N GLU A 18 8.16 -6.38 -11.59
CA GLU A 18 8.12 -7.77 -11.17
C GLU A 18 6.70 -8.18 -10.74
N HIS A 19 6.46 -9.48 -10.59
CA HIS A 19 5.20 -10.00 -10.07
C HIS A 19 5.38 -11.16 -9.09
N GLN A 20 4.44 -11.29 -8.17
CA GLN A 20 4.34 -12.39 -7.20
C GLN A 20 2.98 -13.09 -7.32
N LEU A 21 2.51 -13.26 -8.56
CA LEU A 21 1.21 -13.84 -8.86
C LEU A 21 1.22 -15.36 -8.68
N LYS A 22 0.11 -15.89 -8.18
CA LYS A 22 -0.13 -17.33 -8.04
C LYS A 22 -1.55 -17.67 -8.46
N GLU A 23 -1.69 -18.82 -9.10
CA GLU A 23 -3.01 -19.42 -9.32
C GLU A 23 -3.49 -20.10 -8.04
N GLY A 24 -4.80 -20.01 -7.80
CA GLY A 24 -5.47 -20.72 -6.74
C GLY A 24 -6.82 -21.27 -7.21
N LYS A 25 -7.41 -22.14 -6.38
CA LYS A 25 -8.73 -22.71 -6.60
C LYS A 25 -9.54 -22.60 -5.31
N SER A 26 -10.79 -22.16 -5.43
CA SER A 26 -11.79 -22.17 -4.35
C SER A 26 -13.06 -22.86 -4.84
N ASP A 27 -14.05 -22.96 -3.96
CA ASP A 27 -15.38 -23.49 -4.31
C ASP A 27 -16.05 -22.66 -5.42
N ASN A 28 -15.67 -21.38 -5.54
CA ASN A 28 -16.18 -20.45 -6.56
C ASN A 28 -15.39 -20.50 -7.88
N GLY A 29 -14.40 -21.41 -8.01
CA GLY A 29 -13.61 -21.60 -9.23
C GLY A 29 -12.14 -21.21 -9.09
N LYS A 30 -11.45 -21.07 -10.22
CA LYS A 30 -10.04 -20.62 -10.23
C LYS A 30 -9.95 -19.13 -9.95
N TYR A 31 -8.84 -18.71 -9.37
CA TYR A 31 -8.53 -17.30 -9.16
C TYR A 31 -7.02 -17.07 -9.29
N ILE A 32 -6.63 -15.82 -9.50
CA ILE A 32 -5.24 -15.37 -9.38
C ILE A 32 -5.16 -14.42 -8.18
N ASN A 33 -4.16 -14.61 -7.33
CA ASN A 33 -3.83 -13.72 -6.24
C ASN A 33 -2.36 -13.31 -6.26
N GLY A 34 -2.01 -12.26 -5.52
CA GLY A 34 -0.63 -11.83 -5.37
C GLY A 34 -0.48 -10.33 -5.61
N SER A 35 0.59 -9.94 -6.30
CA SER A 35 0.84 -8.53 -6.60
C SER A 35 1.67 -8.33 -7.86
N LEU A 36 1.51 -7.14 -8.45
CA LEU A 36 2.41 -6.54 -9.44
C LEU A 36 3.16 -5.38 -8.78
N VAL A 37 4.44 -5.21 -9.10
CA VAL A 37 5.18 -3.96 -8.80
C VAL A 37 5.27 -3.17 -10.09
N VAL A 38 4.74 -1.94 -10.09
CA VAL A 38 4.62 -1.08 -11.27
C VAL A 38 5.50 0.15 -11.07
N ALA A 39 6.44 0.37 -11.99
CA ALA A 39 7.27 1.58 -12.04
C ALA A 39 6.51 2.66 -12.83
N CYS A 40 5.99 3.66 -12.12
CA CYS A 40 5.14 4.72 -12.63
C CYS A 40 5.91 6.03 -12.64
N GLY A 41 6.95 6.12 -13.47
CA GLY A 41 7.93 7.21 -13.42
C GLY A 41 8.89 6.97 -12.26
N GLU A 42 9.00 7.93 -11.33
CA GLU A 42 9.87 7.79 -10.15
C GLU A 42 9.28 6.86 -9.08
N ALA A 43 7.96 6.68 -9.06
CA ALA A 43 7.27 5.88 -8.06
C ALA A 43 7.26 4.38 -8.38
N GLU A 44 7.51 3.54 -7.37
CA GLU A 44 7.35 2.08 -7.46
C GLU A 44 6.16 1.63 -6.59
N VAL A 45 5.03 1.32 -7.23
CA VAL A 45 3.79 0.98 -6.53
C VAL A 45 3.52 -0.52 -6.58
N LYS A 46 3.35 -1.14 -5.41
CA LYS A 46 2.91 -2.53 -5.29
C LYS A 46 1.39 -2.61 -5.35
N LEU A 47 0.86 -3.04 -6.50
CA LEU A 47 -0.56 -3.33 -6.70
C LEU A 47 -0.88 -4.75 -6.23
N LYS A 48 -1.74 -4.89 -5.22
CA LYS A 48 -2.30 -6.17 -4.80
C LYS A 48 -3.47 -6.57 -5.69
N VAL A 49 -3.57 -7.86 -6.01
CA VAL A 49 -4.62 -8.38 -6.88
C VAL A 49 -5.26 -9.63 -6.29
N TYR A 50 -6.57 -9.70 -6.42
CA TYR A 50 -7.35 -10.92 -6.24
C TYR A 50 -8.45 -10.96 -7.30
N VAL A 51 -8.31 -11.84 -8.30
CA VAL A 51 -9.23 -11.88 -9.43
C VAL A 51 -9.68 -13.32 -9.67
N GLY A 52 -10.98 -13.58 -9.47
CA GLY A 52 -11.62 -14.83 -9.88
C GLY A 52 -11.72 -14.95 -11.40
N GLU A 53 -11.62 -16.17 -11.93
CA GLU A 53 -11.65 -16.48 -13.36
C GLU A 53 -12.92 -15.98 -14.05
N LYS A 54 -14.08 -16.21 -13.41
CA LYS A 54 -15.38 -15.95 -14.01
C LYS A 54 -16.11 -14.79 -13.35
N THR A 55 -16.90 -14.09 -14.15
CA THR A 55 -17.97 -13.19 -13.71
C THR A 55 -19.15 -13.98 -13.13
N LYS A 56 -20.11 -13.27 -12.53
CA LYS A 56 -21.38 -13.88 -12.10
C LYS A 56 -22.17 -14.51 -13.25
N GLU A 57 -21.99 -14.02 -14.48
CA GLU A 57 -22.59 -14.56 -15.70
C GLU A 57 -21.82 -15.75 -16.30
N GLY A 58 -20.69 -16.16 -15.68
CA GLY A 58 -19.87 -17.27 -16.15
C GLY A 58 -18.84 -16.93 -17.24
N LYS A 59 -18.82 -15.69 -17.74
CA LYS A 59 -17.78 -15.20 -18.68
C LYS A 59 -16.44 -15.04 -18.00
N VAL A 60 -15.34 -15.31 -18.70
CA VAL A 60 -13.98 -15.11 -18.18
C VAL A 60 -13.69 -13.62 -18.05
N LYS A 61 -13.07 -13.20 -16.94
CA LYS A 61 -12.69 -11.79 -16.71
C LYS A 61 -11.42 -11.44 -17.49
N LYS A 62 -11.44 -10.30 -18.19
CA LYS A 62 -10.26 -9.77 -18.89
C LYS A 62 -9.04 -9.56 -17.98
N SER A 63 -9.27 -9.11 -16.75
CA SER A 63 -8.19 -8.96 -15.74
C SER A 63 -7.59 -10.31 -15.34
N TYR A 64 -8.39 -11.39 -15.28
CA TYR A 64 -7.87 -12.73 -15.04
C TYR A 64 -6.99 -13.21 -16.21
N GLU A 65 -7.45 -13.03 -17.45
CA GLU A 65 -6.68 -13.39 -18.64
C GLU A 65 -5.35 -12.63 -18.69
N THR A 66 -5.39 -11.32 -18.42
CA THR A 66 -4.20 -10.45 -18.38
C THR A 66 -3.19 -10.92 -17.33
N LEU A 67 -3.64 -11.19 -16.10
CA LEU A 67 -2.78 -11.69 -15.03
C LEU A 67 -2.24 -13.10 -15.33
N ASN A 68 -3.02 -13.95 -15.99
CA ASN A 68 -2.58 -15.28 -16.40
C ASN A 68 -1.46 -15.21 -17.46
N LYS A 69 -1.54 -14.26 -18.39
CA LYS A 69 -0.47 -14.02 -19.37
C LYS A 69 0.86 -13.63 -18.71
N PHE A 70 0.85 -12.86 -17.62
CA PHE A 70 2.06 -12.64 -16.82
C PHE A 70 2.60 -13.93 -16.18
N ILE A 71 1.73 -14.76 -15.60
CA ILE A 71 2.14 -16.05 -14.99
C ILE A 71 2.78 -16.99 -16.03
N LYS A 72 2.27 -16.97 -17.26
CA LYS A 72 2.77 -17.78 -18.38
C LYS A 72 3.96 -17.17 -19.12
N GLU A 73 4.45 -16.02 -18.67
CA GLU A 73 5.53 -15.26 -19.32
C GLU A 73 5.19 -14.85 -20.77
N GLU A 74 3.91 -14.73 -21.11
CA GLU A 74 3.44 -14.12 -22.38
C GLU A 74 3.52 -12.59 -22.31
N TYR A 75 3.36 -12.02 -21.11
CA TYR A 75 3.73 -10.64 -20.81
C TYR A 75 4.96 -10.65 -19.91
N LEU A 76 6.03 -10.00 -20.36
CA LEU A 76 7.28 -9.93 -19.63
C LEU A 76 7.28 -8.79 -18.62
N THR A 77 8.17 -8.92 -17.62
CA THR A 77 8.41 -7.89 -16.60
C THR A 77 9.87 -7.46 -16.69
N MET A 78 10.23 -6.29 -16.14
CA MET A 78 11.62 -5.81 -16.15
C MET A 78 12.61 -6.78 -15.48
N ALA A 79 12.13 -7.59 -14.54
CA ALA A 79 12.93 -8.64 -13.89
C ALA A 79 13.28 -9.80 -14.85
N LYS A 80 12.51 -9.99 -15.91
CA LYS A 80 12.71 -11.01 -16.95
C LYS A 80 13.45 -10.45 -18.16
N ASP A 81 12.93 -9.36 -18.71
CA ASP A 81 13.53 -8.61 -19.80
C ASP A 81 13.17 -7.14 -19.62
N LYS A 82 14.16 -6.25 -19.63
CA LYS A 82 13.95 -4.81 -19.41
C LYS A 82 13.37 -4.12 -20.64
N ASP A 83 13.74 -4.57 -21.83
CA ASP A 83 13.42 -3.87 -23.09
C ASP A 83 12.04 -4.31 -23.61
N GLU A 84 11.62 -5.53 -23.27
CA GLU A 84 10.30 -6.09 -23.63
C GLU A 84 9.29 -6.08 -22.46
N ALA A 85 9.59 -5.39 -21.37
CA ALA A 85 8.73 -5.34 -20.20
C ALA A 85 7.37 -4.71 -20.53
N ALA A 86 6.28 -5.33 -20.07
CA ALA A 86 4.93 -4.86 -20.34
C ALA A 86 4.65 -3.50 -19.68
N VAL A 87 4.20 -2.54 -20.49
CA VAL A 87 3.61 -1.28 -20.04
C VAL A 87 2.13 -1.49 -19.76
N ILE A 88 1.66 -1.04 -18.59
CA ILE A 88 0.27 -1.20 -18.17
C ILE A 88 -0.37 0.10 -17.72
N ARG A 89 -1.69 0.14 -17.84
CA ARG A 89 -2.56 1.12 -17.17
C ARG A 89 -3.54 0.38 -16.26
N VAL A 90 -3.56 0.77 -15.01
CA VAL A 90 -4.44 0.26 -13.96
C VAL A 90 -5.44 1.35 -13.62
N TYR A 91 -6.72 1.11 -13.87
CA TYR A 91 -7.74 2.15 -13.84
C TYR A 91 -9.13 1.57 -13.55
N GLY A 92 -10.11 2.42 -13.32
CA GLY A 92 -11.49 2.01 -13.14
C GLY A 92 -12.48 3.16 -13.35
N SER A 93 -13.75 2.90 -13.05
CA SER A 93 -14.84 3.87 -13.20
C SER A 93 -15.86 3.72 -12.07
N GLY A 94 -16.32 4.84 -11.51
CA GLY A 94 -17.22 4.83 -10.35
C GLY A 94 -16.61 4.05 -9.19
N ASP A 95 -17.42 3.20 -8.53
CA ASP A 95 -16.99 2.36 -7.40
C ASP A 95 -16.08 1.18 -7.80
N PHE A 96 -15.84 0.99 -9.10
CA PHE A 96 -15.05 -0.12 -9.64
C PHE A 96 -13.62 0.33 -9.98
N THR A 97 -12.92 0.88 -8.99
CA THR A 97 -11.58 1.43 -9.13
C THR A 97 -10.54 0.67 -8.32
N PRO A 98 -9.26 0.72 -8.73
CA PRO A 98 -8.16 0.49 -7.80
C PRO A 98 -8.26 1.51 -6.66
N GLN A 99 -7.90 1.10 -5.45
CA GLN A 99 -8.18 1.88 -4.25
C GLN A 99 -7.13 1.61 -3.18
N PHE A 100 -6.98 2.53 -2.24
CA PHE A 100 -6.27 2.25 -1.00
C PHE A 100 -7.08 1.29 -0.12
N ARG A 101 -6.40 0.37 0.54
CA ARG A 101 -6.99 -0.54 1.51
C ARG A 101 -6.07 -0.68 2.70
N GLU A 102 -6.65 -0.65 3.88
CA GLU A 102 -5.94 -1.02 5.10
C GLU A 102 -5.87 -2.53 5.27
N GLU A 103 -4.66 -3.00 5.56
CA GLU A 103 -4.41 -4.36 6.00
C GLU A 103 -3.92 -4.36 7.44
N LEU A 104 -4.77 -4.90 8.30
CA LEU A 104 -4.44 -5.21 9.68
C LEU A 104 -3.88 -6.63 9.77
N PHE A 105 -2.64 -6.79 10.20
CA PHE A 105 -2.02 -8.10 10.40
C PHE A 105 -1.12 -8.12 11.63
N VAL A 106 -1.00 -9.28 12.27
CA VAL A 106 -0.01 -9.50 13.32
C VAL A 106 1.17 -10.24 12.69
N PRO A 107 2.39 -9.71 12.73
CA PRO A 107 3.57 -10.43 12.26
C PRO A 107 3.72 -11.77 12.98
N GLU A 108 4.24 -12.79 12.31
CA GLU A 108 4.33 -14.16 12.85
C GLU A 108 5.03 -14.27 14.22
N ASN A 109 6.01 -13.40 14.46
CA ASN A 109 6.74 -13.31 15.74
C ASN A 109 6.35 -12.09 16.59
N GLY A 110 5.30 -11.36 16.18
CA GLY A 110 4.81 -10.16 16.84
C GLY A 110 3.61 -10.45 17.74
N LYS A 111 3.32 -9.50 18.63
CA LYS A 111 2.07 -9.48 19.42
C LYS A 111 1.21 -8.25 19.11
N GLU A 112 1.77 -7.32 18.34
CA GLU A 112 1.16 -6.06 17.99
C GLU A 112 0.60 -6.17 16.57
N CYS A 113 -0.64 -5.69 16.41
CA CYS A 113 -1.23 -5.58 15.10
C CYS A 113 -0.59 -4.41 14.36
N LYS A 114 -0.13 -4.65 13.15
CA LYS A 114 0.35 -3.64 12.23
C LYS A 114 -0.76 -3.27 11.26
N SER A 115 -0.89 -1.97 11.02
CA SER A 115 -1.67 -1.41 9.92
C SER A 115 -0.72 -1.06 8.78
N VAL A 116 -1.09 -1.46 7.57
CA VAL A 116 -0.42 -1.03 6.33
C VAL A 116 -1.47 -0.62 5.33
N ILE A 117 -1.34 0.57 4.78
CA ILE A 117 -2.14 1.03 3.63
C ILE A 117 -1.48 0.49 2.36
N SER A 118 -2.25 -0.26 1.57
CA SER A 118 -1.81 -0.86 0.32
C SER A 118 -2.69 -0.39 -0.84
N VAL A 119 -2.14 -0.43 -2.07
CA VAL A 119 -2.94 -0.23 -3.28
C VAL A 119 -3.49 -1.59 -3.70
N ASP A 120 -4.81 -1.72 -3.72
CA ASP A 120 -5.53 -2.92 -4.12
C ASP A 120 -6.23 -2.68 -5.46
N LEU A 121 -6.22 -3.67 -6.35
CA LEU A 121 -6.93 -3.59 -7.62
C LEU A 121 -8.43 -3.44 -7.43
N GLY A 122 -9.00 -4.00 -6.35
CA GLY A 122 -10.43 -4.04 -6.12
C GLY A 122 -11.18 -4.63 -7.30
N PHE A 123 -12.08 -3.83 -7.88
CA PHE A 123 -12.80 -4.17 -9.11
C PHE A 123 -12.30 -3.39 -10.34
N GLY A 124 -11.12 -2.78 -10.24
CA GLY A 124 -10.46 -2.10 -11.34
C GLY A 124 -10.02 -3.03 -12.47
N ASN A 125 -9.49 -2.41 -13.52
CA ASN A 125 -9.03 -3.03 -14.75
C ASN A 125 -7.53 -2.89 -14.89
N ILE A 126 -6.93 -3.87 -15.57
CA ILE A 126 -5.53 -3.83 -16.02
C ILE A 126 -5.57 -3.87 -17.54
N TYR A 127 -5.03 -2.83 -18.17
CA TYR A 127 -4.78 -2.75 -19.59
C TYR A 127 -3.29 -2.89 -19.86
N VAL A 128 -2.91 -3.74 -20.81
CA VAL A 128 -1.53 -3.87 -21.29
C VAL A 128 -1.44 -3.15 -22.63
N ASP A 129 -0.47 -2.26 -22.77
CA ASP A 129 -0.26 -1.48 -23.98
C ASP A 129 0.55 -2.28 -25.01
N GLU A 130 -0.15 -3.14 -25.76
CA GLU A 130 0.48 -3.96 -26.81
C GLU A 130 0.87 -3.15 -28.07
N ASN A 131 0.47 -1.88 -28.17
CA ASN A 131 0.70 -1.05 -29.35
C ASN A 131 1.67 0.12 -29.10
N ASN A 132 2.35 0.15 -27.95
CA ASN A 132 3.31 1.19 -27.57
C ASN A 132 2.76 2.62 -27.73
N LYS A 133 1.51 2.81 -27.31
CA LYS A 133 0.83 4.12 -27.30
C LYS A 133 1.14 4.92 -26.04
N ILE A 134 1.40 4.25 -24.93
CA ILE A 134 1.77 4.84 -23.64
C ILE A 134 3.28 5.03 -23.65
N LYS A 135 3.71 6.27 -23.49
CA LYS A 135 5.12 6.66 -23.40
C LYS A 135 5.51 6.93 -21.95
N GLU A 136 6.80 7.10 -21.70
CA GLU A 136 7.32 7.44 -20.36
C GLU A 136 6.73 8.74 -19.81
N GLU A 137 6.43 9.72 -20.67
CA GLU A 137 5.76 10.98 -20.30
C GLU A 137 4.32 10.78 -19.78
N ASP A 138 3.69 9.64 -20.10
CA ASP A 138 2.36 9.28 -19.60
C ASP A 138 2.41 8.53 -18.26
N TYR A 139 3.61 8.17 -17.77
CA TYR A 139 3.75 7.39 -16.54
C TYR A 139 3.38 8.22 -15.33
N LYS A 140 2.51 7.65 -14.49
CA LYS A 140 1.96 8.34 -13.32
C LYS A 140 1.42 7.37 -12.30
N ALA A 141 1.49 7.75 -11.03
CA ALA A 141 0.77 7.08 -9.96
C ALA A 141 0.00 8.14 -9.19
N THR A 142 -1.31 8.21 -9.42
CA THR A 142 -2.15 9.28 -8.87
C THR A 142 -3.25 8.70 -7.99
N PHE A 143 -3.74 9.52 -7.06
CA PHE A 143 -4.89 9.20 -6.24
C PHE A 143 -5.93 10.33 -6.25
N ASP A 144 -7.15 9.96 -5.89
CA ASP A 144 -8.31 10.84 -5.67
C ASP A 144 -9.14 10.21 -4.55
N ILE A 145 -9.19 10.89 -3.40
CA ILE A 145 -9.68 10.32 -2.15
C ILE A 145 -10.50 11.32 -1.32
N GLU A 146 -11.65 10.87 -0.87
CA GLU A 146 -12.43 11.54 0.16
C GLU A 146 -11.97 11.08 1.55
N MET A 147 -11.77 12.03 2.45
CA MET A 147 -11.41 11.76 3.83
C MET A 147 -12.04 12.78 4.79
N TYR A 148 -12.23 12.33 6.02
CA TYR A 148 -12.55 13.20 7.15
C TYR A 148 -11.24 13.63 7.82
N VAL A 149 -10.98 14.94 7.87
CA VAL A 149 -9.76 15.53 8.41
C VAL A 149 -9.79 15.43 9.93
N GLN A 150 -8.75 14.84 10.51
CA GLN A 150 -8.63 14.64 11.95
C GLN A 150 -7.63 15.59 12.60
N GLU A 151 -6.55 15.90 11.89
CA GLU A 151 -5.46 16.74 12.41
C GLU A 151 -4.63 17.25 11.22
N ILE A 152 -4.19 18.51 11.31
CA ILE A 152 -3.21 19.10 10.40
C ILE A 152 -1.99 19.48 11.24
N GLU A 153 -0.81 18.95 10.90
CA GLU A 153 0.44 19.24 11.60
C GLU A 153 1.54 19.70 10.64
N GLU A 154 2.44 20.56 11.11
CA GLU A 154 3.64 20.90 10.36
C GLU A 154 4.52 19.65 10.19
N GLU A 155 5.06 19.47 8.99
CA GLU A 155 6.11 18.49 8.80
C GLU A 155 7.43 19.06 9.29
N VAL A 156 7.92 18.48 10.38
CA VAL A 156 9.25 18.76 10.93
C VAL A 156 10.27 17.68 10.51
N LYS A 157 11.47 18.13 10.12
CA LYS A 157 12.65 17.27 9.97
C LYS A 157 13.51 17.37 11.22
N LYS A 158 13.94 16.21 11.71
CA LYS A 158 14.91 16.12 12.82
C LYS A 158 16.33 16.22 12.29
N ASN A 159 17.03 17.27 12.69
CA ASN A 159 18.44 17.49 12.40
C ASN A 159 19.25 17.42 13.71
N GLY A 160 19.48 16.20 14.21
CA GLY A 160 20.10 15.99 15.51
C GLY A 160 19.10 16.16 16.64
N ASP A 161 19.36 17.11 17.54
CA ASP A 161 18.45 17.48 18.63
C ASP A 161 17.48 18.62 18.24
N ASP A 162 17.67 19.22 17.06
CA ASP A 162 16.84 20.32 16.55
C ASP A 162 15.73 19.79 15.62
N GLU A 163 14.57 20.43 15.70
CA GLU A 163 13.42 20.21 14.81
C GLU A 163 13.23 21.46 13.93
N GLU A 164 13.28 21.27 12.61
CA GLU A 164 13.09 22.33 11.62
C GLU A 164 11.84 22.03 10.78
N GLU A 165 10.93 22.99 10.69
CA GLU A 165 9.78 22.92 9.79
C GLU A 165 10.27 22.87 8.33
N THR A 166 9.68 21.97 7.55
CA THR A 166 10.03 21.79 6.14
C THR A 166 9.25 22.72 5.21
N GLY A 167 8.25 23.44 5.74
CA GLY A 167 7.27 24.21 4.97
C GLY A 167 6.07 23.37 4.49
N ARG A 168 6.18 22.03 4.50
CA ARG A 168 5.09 21.10 4.17
C ARG A 168 4.22 20.84 5.39
N VAL A 169 2.95 20.49 5.17
CA VAL A 169 2.01 20.03 6.21
C VAL A 169 1.62 18.58 6.00
N LYS A 170 1.34 17.88 7.10
CA LYS A 170 0.74 16.56 7.08
C LYS A 170 -0.74 16.67 7.43
N ILE A 171 -1.57 16.18 6.52
CA ILE A 171 -3.02 16.12 6.68
C ILE A 171 -3.33 14.69 7.13
N LYS A 172 -3.62 14.51 8.41
CA LYS A 172 -4.05 13.23 8.95
C LYS A 172 -5.56 13.18 8.92
N GLY A 173 -6.08 12.05 8.49
CA GLY A 173 -7.50 11.79 8.63
C GLY A 173 -7.84 10.35 8.40
N CYS A 174 -9.12 10.11 8.14
CA CYS A 174 -9.62 8.76 7.93
C CYS A 174 -10.53 8.70 6.71
N VAL A 175 -10.56 7.54 6.07
CA VAL A 175 -11.32 7.27 4.85
C VAL A 175 -12.50 6.38 5.24
N PRO A 176 -13.73 6.91 5.23
CA PRO A 176 -14.93 6.12 5.51
C PRO A 176 -15.16 5.02 4.48
N CYS A 177 -15.34 3.81 4.96
CA CYS A 177 -15.56 2.61 4.18
C CYS A 177 -16.97 2.07 4.40
N TYR A 178 -17.46 1.34 3.41
CA TYR A 178 -18.70 0.60 3.52
C TYR A 178 -18.78 -0.25 4.81
N GLY A 179 -19.95 -0.24 5.44
CA GLY A 179 -20.24 -1.10 6.59
C GLY A 179 -19.76 -0.54 7.93
N GLY A 180 -19.67 0.78 8.08
CA GLY A 180 -19.33 1.38 9.37
C GLY A 180 -17.85 1.33 9.71
N LYS A 181 -16.98 1.15 8.71
CA LYS A 181 -15.54 1.06 8.89
C LYS A 181 -14.86 2.33 8.41
N ALA A 182 -13.66 2.59 8.89
CA ALA A 182 -12.79 3.64 8.37
C ALA A 182 -11.34 3.22 8.56
N PHE A 183 -10.44 3.68 7.70
CA PHE A 183 -9.01 3.49 7.89
C PHE A 183 -8.26 4.83 7.91
N PRO A 184 -7.19 4.98 8.71
CA PRO A 184 -6.41 6.20 8.74
C PRO A 184 -5.56 6.33 7.47
N ILE A 185 -5.40 7.57 7.00
CA ILE A 185 -4.50 7.93 5.92
C ILE A 185 -3.81 9.25 6.25
N THR A 186 -2.61 9.46 5.72
CA THR A 186 -1.88 10.71 5.88
C THR A 186 -1.44 11.20 4.51
N LEU A 187 -1.80 12.43 4.19
CA LEU A 187 -1.38 13.13 2.99
C LEU A 187 -0.33 14.18 3.36
N ILE A 188 0.56 14.49 2.43
CA ILE A 188 1.56 15.55 2.54
C ILE A 188 1.16 16.64 1.54
N ALA A 189 1.03 17.88 2.00
CA ALA A 189 0.84 19.05 1.14
C ALA A 189 2.05 19.97 1.26
N GLY A 190 2.43 20.58 0.15
CA GLY A 190 3.58 21.49 0.05
C GLY A 190 3.40 22.42 -1.13
N THR A 191 4.50 22.98 -1.63
CA THR A 191 4.47 23.75 -2.88
C THR A 191 4.17 22.84 -4.08
N VAL A 192 3.21 23.25 -4.89
CA VAL A 192 2.83 22.59 -6.14
C VAL A 192 3.34 23.42 -7.30
N VAL A 193 3.93 22.75 -8.30
CA VAL A 193 4.40 23.37 -9.54
C VAL A 193 3.73 22.65 -10.70
N ASP A 194 2.95 23.38 -11.49
CA ASP A 194 2.23 22.86 -12.65
C ASP A 194 2.34 23.80 -13.87
N GLU A 195 1.48 23.57 -14.87
CA GLU A 195 1.43 24.39 -16.09
C GLU A 195 0.97 25.84 -15.83
N GLU A 196 0.23 26.09 -14.74
CA GLU A 196 -0.32 27.39 -14.37
C GLU A 196 0.62 28.20 -13.46
N GLY A 197 1.53 27.53 -12.76
CA GLY A 197 2.63 28.15 -12.05
C GLY A 197 3.04 27.41 -10.78
N GLU A 198 3.58 28.15 -9.83
CA GLU A 198 3.95 27.67 -8.50
C GLU A 198 2.98 28.26 -7.47
N PHE A 199 2.37 27.41 -6.65
CA PHE A 199 1.51 27.85 -5.54
C PHE A 199 1.77 27.03 -4.27
N ASP A 200 1.61 27.68 -3.11
CA ASP A 200 1.77 27.03 -1.81
C ASP A 200 0.46 26.38 -1.37
N PHE A 201 0.32 25.09 -1.69
CA PHE A 201 -0.87 24.33 -1.28
C PHE A 201 -0.88 24.08 0.23
N ALA A 202 0.28 24.01 0.89
CA ALA A 202 0.34 23.87 2.34
C ALA A 202 -0.25 25.09 3.06
N GLU A 203 0.06 26.31 2.60
CA GLU A 203 -0.56 27.54 3.12
C GLU A 203 -2.07 27.53 2.93
N GLN A 204 -2.56 27.14 1.75
CA GLN A 204 -4.01 27.04 1.50
C GLN A 204 -4.71 26.05 2.45
N ILE A 205 -4.06 24.91 2.75
CA ILE A 205 -4.59 23.94 3.73
C ILE A 205 -4.67 24.55 5.13
N ARG A 206 -3.62 25.27 5.58
CA ARG A 206 -3.61 25.92 6.90
C ARG A 206 -4.73 26.95 7.06
N GLU A 207 -5.03 27.69 6.00
CA GLU A 207 -6.00 28.78 6.04
C GLU A 207 -7.45 28.32 5.87
N ASN A 208 -7.68 27.24 5.12
CA ASN A 208 -9.01 26.89 4.63
C ASN A 208 -9.52 25.51 5.08
N VAL A 209 -8.69 24.69 5.73
CA VAL A 209 -9.09 23.35 6.17
C VAL A 209 -8.94 23.24 7.69
N SER A 210 -9.99 22.73 8.33
CA SER A 210 -10.09 22.53 9.77
C SER A 210 -10.25 21.05 10.12
N GLU A 211 -9.93 20.70 11.36
CA GLU A 211 -10.31 19.42 11.93
C GLU A 211 -11.84 19.28 11.90
N GLY A 212 -12.31 18.13 11.43
CA GLY A 212 -13.73 17.86 11.24
C GLY A 212 -14.24 18.05 9.82
N ASP A 213 -13.45 18.69 8.95
CA ASP A 213 -13.86 18.91 7.57
C ASP A 213 -13.86 17.59 6.78
N SER A 214 -14.85 17.46 5.89
CA SER A 214 -14.91 16.39 4.92
C SER A 214 -14.41 16.91 3.57
N MET A 215 -13.27 16.39 3.13
CA MET A 215 -12.54 16.89 1.98
C MET A 215 -12.35 15.78 0.95
N ASN A 216 -12.38 16.16 -0.33
CA ASN A 216 -11.78 15.39 -1.40
C ASN A 216 -10.37 15.92 -1.67
N PHE A 217 -9.37 15.04 -1.77
CA PHE A 217 -8.01 15.37 -2.15
C PHE A 217 -7.54 14.52 -3.33
N TRP A 218 -6.79 15.12 -4.24
CA TRP A 218 -6.10 14.40 -5.31
C TRP A 218 -4.62 14.75 -5.35
N GLY A 219 -3.83 13.86 -5.94
CA GLY A 219 -2.40 14.07 -6.10
C GLY A 219 -1.63 12.80 -6.47
N ASP A 220 -0.36 12.75 -6.06
CA ASP A 220 0.62 11.78 -6.51
C ASP A 220 1.04 10.79 -5.41
N ILE A 221 1.25 9.53 -5.80
CA ILE A 221 1.79 8.48 -4.93
C ILE A 221 3.31 8.47 -5.09
N ASN A 222 4.03 9.01 -4.11
CA ASN A 222 5.49 9.12 -4.14
C ASN A 222 6.16 8.00 -3.34
N TYR A 223 6.26 6.81 -3.95
CA TYR A 223 6.87 5.61 -3.34
C TYR A 223 8.25 5.33 -3.95
N ILE A 224 9.29 6.00 -3.45
CA ILE A 224 10.66 5.92 -3.99
C ILE A 224 11.56 5.11 -3.07
N SER A 225 12.47 4.31 -3.64
CA SER A 225 13.56 3.68 -2.88
C SER A 225 14.93 4.17 -3.40
N ILE A 226 15.60 5.00 -2.60
CA ILE A 226 16.91 5.58 -2.89
C ILE A 226 18.00 4.70 -2.27
N LEU A 227 18.97 4.26 -3.06
CA LEU A 227 20.11 3.47 -2.60
C LEU A 227 21.40 4.31 -2.68
N GLU A 228 21.84 4.82 -1.53
CA GLU A 228 23.04 5.65 -1.40
C GLU A 228 24.26 4.77 -1.09
N LYS A 229 25.29 4.77 -1.95
CA LYS A 229 26.53 4.01 -1.74
C LYS A 229 27.59 4.90 -1.12
N LYS A 230 27.81 4.80 0.19
CA LYS A 230 28.85 5.55 0.91
C LYS A 230 30.14 4.72 1.00
N LYS A 231 31.23 5.22 0.40
CA LYS A 231 32.56 4.61 0.57
C LYS A 231 33.12 5.02 1.94
N LYS A 232 33.50 4.04 2.76
CA LYS A 232 34.05 4.25 4.11
C LYS A 232 35.45 3.65 4.22
N GLY A 233 36.42 4.48 4.59
CA GLY A 233 37.81 4.08 4.79
C GLY A 233 38.55 3.72 3.50
N GLY A 234 39.88 3.80 3.53
CA GLY A 234 40.74 3.53 2.37
C GLY A 234 42.23 3.78 2.60
N SER A 235 42.69 3.85 3.86
CA SER A 235 44.11 4.06 4.17
C SER A 235 44.96 2.79 4.06
N LEU A 236 44.34 1.61 4.04
CA LEU A 236 44.96 0.31 3.75
C LEU A 236 43.91 -0.62 3.09
N GLY A 237 44.21 -1.12 1.89
CA GLY A 237 43.31 -2.02 1.14
C GLY A 237 42.19 -1.32 0.36
N ARG A 238 41.11 -2.06 0.03
CA ARG A 238 39.96 -1.53 -0.73
C ARG A 238 38.93 -0.90 0.21
N ALA A 239 38.38 0.24 -0.18
CA ALA A 239 37.32 0.92 0.56
C ALA A 239 36.09 0.01 0.74
N LYS A 240 35.53 -0.02 1.95
CA LYS A 240 34.26 -0.70 2.21
C LYS A 240 33.14 0.16 1.63
N VAL A 241 32.32 -0.39 0.75
CA VAL A 241 31.09 0.26 0.28
C VAL A 241 29.99 -0.08 1.28
N GLU A 242 29.46 0.93 1.97
CA GLU A 242 28.24 0.80 2.76
C GLU A 242 27.06 1.29 1.91
N GLU A 243 26.09 0.41 1.67
CA GLU A 243 24.85 0.76 0.97
C GLU A 243 23.80 1.17 2.01
N LYS A 244 23.32 2.41 1.93
CA LYS A 244 22.23 2.94 2.77
C LYS A 244 20.99 3.05 1.90
N ARG A 245 19.91 2.37 2.28
CA ARG A 245 18.62 2.44 1.59
C ARG A 245 17.70 3.40 2.34
N THR A 246 17.20 4.42 1.65
CA THR A 246 16.17 5.33 2.14
C THR A 246 14.91 5.06 1.32
N THR A 247 13.78 4.82 1.96
CA THR A 247 12.50 4.63 1.26
C THR A 247 11.57 5.76 1.64
N ILE A 248 11.01 6.42 0.65
CA ILE A 248 9.99 7.47 0.77
C ILE A 248 8.65 6.79 0.45
N HIS A 249 7.67 6.96 1.33
CA HIS A 249 6.31 6.47 1.15
C HIS A 249 5.35 7.62 1.49
N GLU A 250 5.25 8.58 0.58
CA GLU A 250 4.43 9.78 0.77
C GLU A 250 3.26 9.78 -0.22
N LEU A 251 2.09 10.23 0.23
CA LEU A 251 0.96 10.57 -0.62
C LEU A 251 0.92 12.09 -0.71
N VAL A 252 1.34 12.65 -1.84
CA VAL A 252 1.49 14.10 -2.00
C VAL A 252 0.21 14.65 -2.59
N ALA A 253 -0.56 15.39 -1.80
CA ALA A 253 -1.74 16.08 -2.28
C ALA A 253 -1.34 17.33 -3.06
N THR A 254 -1.92 17.51 -4.23
CA THR A 254 -1.67 18.65 -5.13
C THR A 254 -2.90 19.52 -5.33
N GLY A 255 -4.06 19.05 -4.87
CA GLY A 255 -5.29 19.82 -4.82
C GLY A 255 -6.34 19.12 -3.97
N GLY A 256 -7.44 19.83 -3.74
CA GLY A 256 -8.59 19.30 -3.03
C GLY A 256 -9.77 20.25 -3.07
N GLU A 257 -10.93 19.74 -2.67
CA GLU A 257 -12.17 20.50 -2.56
C GLU A 257 -12.95 20.07 -1.31
N VAL A 258 -13.69 21.01 -0.73
CA VAL A 258 -14.64 20.73 0.34
C VAL A 258 -15.80 19.93 -0.24
N LEU A 259 -16.26 18.90 0.47
CA LEU A 259 -17.45 18.15 0.06
C LEU A 259 -18.71 18.99 0.28
N ASP A 260 -19.70 18.84 -0.61
CA ASP A 260 -21.03 19.43 -0.40
C ASP A 260 -21.61 19.04 0.97
N ASP A 261 -22.42 19.89 1.62
CA ASP A 261 -23.03 19.62 2.94
C ASP A 261 -23.74 18.25 3.00
N GLU A 262 -24.42 17.84 1.93
CA GLU A 262 -25.10 16.53 1.83
C GLU A 262 -24.14 15.34 1.83
N LYS A 263 -22.86 15.61 1.61
CA LYS A 263 -21.77 14.66 1.43
C LYS A 263 -20.78 14.67 2.59
N GLU A 264 -20.96 15.54 3.58
CA GLU A 264 -20.11 15.57 4.76
C GLU A 264 -20.32 14.35 5.66
N TRP A 265 -19.27 13.96 6.36
CA TRP A 265 -19.32 12.87 7.31
C TRP A 265 -19.59 13.39 8.72
N GLU A 266 -20.62 12.85 9.36
CA GLU A 266 -20.90 13.15 10.76
C GLU A 266 -19.78 12.63 11.67
N GLU A 267 -19.28 13.48 12.56
CA GLU A 267 -18.22 13.17 13.54
C GLU A 267 -18.56 11.90 14.36
N GLU A 268 -19.81 11.78 14.85
CA GLU A 268 -20.25 10.62 15.62
C GLU A 268 -20.13 9.30 14.83
N ALA A 269 -20.37 9.35 13.51
CA ALA A 269 -20.26 8.18 12.64
C ALA A 269 -18.79 7.80 12.44
N ILE A 270 -17.90 8.79 12.29
CA ILE A 270 -16.45 8.60 12.21
C ILE A 270 -15.90 8.02 13.51
N GLU A 271 -16.26 8.59 14.67
CA GLU A 271 -15.84 8.06 15.96
C GLU A 271 -16.23 6.60 16.14
N LYS A 272 -17.46 6.24 15.75
CA LYS A 272 -17.94 4.86 15.83
C LYS A 272 -17.10 3.94 14.95
N ALA A 273 -16.78 4.36 13.72
CA ALA A 273 -15.96 3.57 12.81
C ALA A 273 -14.53 3.35 13.34
N LEU A 274 -13.94 4.37 13.98
CA LEU A 274 -12.62 4.28 14.61
C LEU A 274 -12.65 3.38 15.87
N LYS A 275 -13.73 3.40 16.64
CA LYS A 275 -13.95 2.48 17.78
C LYS A 275 -14.04 1.03 17.29
N GLU A 276 -14.80 0.75 16.23
CA GLU A 276 -14.87 -0.59 15.61
C GLU A 276 -13.50 -1.04 15.09
N ARG A 277 -12.74 -0.14 14.46
CA ARG A 277 -11.36 -0.43 14.04
C ARG A 277 -10.45 -0.79 15.21
N ALA A 278 -10.55 -0.07 16.33
CA ALA A 278 -9.77 -0.38 17.53
C ALA A 278 -10.12 -1.76 18.12
N ILE A 279 -11.39 -2.16 18.05
CA ILE A 279 -11.84 -3.50 18.42
C ILE A 279 -11.23 -4.55 17.47
N ASP A 280 -11.30 -4.34 16.15
CA ASP A 280 -10.71 -5.23 15.13
C ASP A 280 -9.20 -5.46 15.36
N ILE A 281 -8.48 -4.40 15.72
CA ILE A 281 -7.05 -4.46 16.09
C ILE A 281 -6.86 -5.34 17.33
N LYS A 282 -7.59 -5.05 18.40
CA LYS A 282 -7.46 -5.77 19.68
C LYS A 282 -7.78 -7.25 19.53
N GLU A 283 -8.82 -7.59 18.78
CA GLU A 283 -9.17 -8.98 18.50
C GLU A 283 -8.06 -9.75 17.79
N LYS A 284 -7.38 -9.12 16.82
CA LYS A 284 -6.25 -9.73 16.11
C LYS A 284 -5.07 -9.97 17.05
N GLU A 285 -4.76 -9.01 17.91
CA GLU A 285 -3.70 -9.15 18.92
C GLU A 285 -4.02 -10.24 19.95
N ASP A 286 -5.27 -10.30 20.42
CA ASP A 286 -5.69 -11.29 21.41
C ASP A 286 -5.70 -12.71 20.81
N LYS A 287 -6.11 -12.87 19.55
CA LYS A 287 -5.98 -14.14 18.81
C LYS A 287 -4.51 -14.57 18.71
N ALA A 288 -3.61 -13.67 18.33
CA ALA A 288 -2.17 -13.96 18.24
C ALA A 288 -1.55 -14.34 19.61
N LYS A 289 -1.95 -13.66 20.70
CA LYS A 289 -1.54 -14.01 22.06
C LYS A 289 -2.02 -15.42 22.45
N GLN A 290 -3.26 -15.78 22.14
CA GLN A 290 -3.81 -17.11 22.44
C GLN A 290 -3.09 -18.22 21.66
N GLU A 291 -2.80 -18.02 20.38
CA GLU A 291 -2.07 -18.98 19.56
C GLU A 291 -0.63 -19.18 20.06
N SER A 292 0.04 -18.11 20.51
CA SER A 292 1.37 -18.22 21.12
C SER A 292 1.36 -19.00 22.45
N SER A 293 0.27 -18.92 23.22
CA SER A 293 0.15 -19.62 24.52
C SER A 293 -0.14 -21.12 24.40
N LYS A 294 -0.79 -21.54 23.30
CA LYS A 294 -1.03 -22.97 23.00
C LYS A 294 0.21 -23.70 22.49
N GLY A 295 1.27 -23.00 22.09
CA GLY A 295 2.53 -23.58 21.59
C GLY A 295 3.50 -24.09 22.67
N THR A 296 3.25 -23.81 23.96
CA THR A 296 4.18 -24.14 25.07
C THR A 296 3.60 -25.10 26.11
N GLY A 297 2.74 -26.04 25.69
CA GLY A 297 2.18 -27.09 26.54
C GLY A 297 2.78 -28.47 26.30
N LEU A 298 3.77 -28.86 27.13
CA LEU A 298 4.17 -30.24 27.49
C LEU A 298 4.08 -31.35 26.41
N ARG A 299 5.19 -31.61 25.72
CA ARG A 299 5.60 -33.00 25.40
C ARG A 299 6.50 -33.52 26.54
N GLY A 300 5.88 -33.74 27.70
CA GLY A 300 6.47 -34.51 28.80
C GLY A 300 6.44 -36.00 28.45
N GLY A 301 7.25 -36.41 27.48
CA GLY A 301 7.49 -37.81 27.18
C GLY A 301 8.46 -38.40 28.19
N LYS A 302 7.94 -39.10 29.21
CA LYS A 302 8.70 -40.10 29.98
C LYS A 302 9.17 -41.16 28.99
N ASP A 303 10.41 -41.09 28.53
CA ASP A 303 11.08 -42.24 27.95
C ASP A 303 12.16 -42.76 28.92
N LYS A 304 11.87 -43.95 29.44
CA LYS A 304 12.80 -44.78 30.20
C LYS A 304 14.00 -45.07 29.30
N THR A 305 15.14 -44.50 29.62
CA THR A 305 16.42 -44.89 29.02
C THR A 305 16.90 -46.17 29.70
N GLU A 306 16.58 -47.30 29.10
CA GLU A 306 17.29 -48.56 29.35
C GLU A 306 18.73 -48.41 28.82
N LYS A 307 19.69 -48.58 29.73
CA LYS A 307 21.12 -48.63 29.42
C LYS A 307 21.40 -49.79 28.46
N THR A 308 21.99 -49.49 27.31
CA THR A 308 22.86 -50.45 26.62
C THR A 308 24.15 -49.77 26.21
N GLU A 309 25.23 -50.14 26.90
CA GLU A 309 26.60 -49.82 26.53
C GLU A 309 26.90 -50.37 25.13
N ARG A 310 27.40 -49.55 24.21
CA ARG A 310 28.34 -50.01 23.17
C ARG A 310 29.44 -48.98 22.90
N ARG A 311 30.66 -49.52 22.94
CA ARG A 311 31.97 -48.86 22.92
C ARG A 311 32.26 -48.16 21.58
N ARG A 312 32.99 -47.04 21.64
CA ARG A 312 33.64 -46.41 20.47
C ARG A 312 34.74 -47.32 19.88
N PRO A 313 34.85 -47.47 18.56
CA PRO A 313 36.10 -47.88 17.95
C PRO A 313 37.05 -46.69 17.92
N LYS A 314 38.30 -46.92 18.36
CA LYS A 314 39.44 -46.06 18.02
C LYS A 314 39.82 -46.37 16.58
N PHE A 315 39.98 -45.35 15.74
CA PHE A 315 41.25 -44.89 15.15
C PHE A 315 40.98 -43.56 14.43
#